data_AF-A0A9W6XGD0-F1
#
_entry.id   AF-A0A9W6XGD0-F1
#
_cell.length_a   1.000
_cell.length_b   1.000
_cell.length_c   1.000
_cell.angle_alpha   90.00
_cell.angle_beta   90.00
_cell.angle_gamma   90.00
#
_symmetry.space_group_name_H-M   'P 1'
#
loop_
_entity.id
_entity.type
_entity.pdbx_description
1 polymer ?
#
loop_
_entity_poly.entity_id
_entity_poly.type
_entity_poly.pdbx_seq_one_letter_code
_entity_poly.pdbx_strand_id
1 'polypeptide(L)'
;MQVDRQAVRLRDGLECVVSNDWYGQCVKNEADTWGQCGGYGWTLPCKAGNKCEKKDYWYSQCVPSPDADTKVGEWGQCSWEDYTAECEDNLKCVFSDNAWFGFCVKKQADVFGQCGGYGWSTDCVAGSVCNKVDDAYSQCVLSVDGGSVEEWGQCKWNDKEVGCADGLQCVVYNEWYGQCVKKVADAWGQCGGTN
;
A
#
# COMPACT_ATOMS: atom_id res chain seq x y z
N MET A 1 6.15 29.96 40.83
CA MET A 1 7.26 28.99 40.70
C MET A 1 6.97 28.20 39.44
N GLN A 2 7.60 28.58 38.32
CA GLN A 2 7.49 27.82 37.08
C GLN A 2 8.26 26.52 37.29
N VAL A 3 7.54 25.40 37.36
CA VAL A 3 8.19 24.08 37.33
C VAL A 3 8.47 23.82 35.85
N ASP A 4 9.74 23.93 35.46
CA ASP A 4 10.23 23.43 34.17
C ASP A 4 9.80 21.97 34.01
N ARG A 5 8.71 21.73 33.28
CA ARG A 5 8.27 20.40 32.90
C ARG A 5 9.28 19.87 31.89
N GLN A 6 10.35 19.23 32.35
CA GLN A 6 11.07 18.27 31.50
C GLN A 6 10.06 17.21 31.07
N ALA A 7 9.49 17.37 29.88
CA ALA A 7 8.77 16.31 29.21
C ALA A 7 9.75 15.15 29.05
N VAL A 8 9.48 14.05 29.76
CA VAL A 8 10.14 12.77 29.48
C VAL A 8 10.01 12.53 27.97
N ARG A 9 11.12 12.22 27.30
CA ARG A 9 11.06 11.88 25.86
C ARG A 9 10.16 10.67 25.69
N LEU A 10 9.08 10.84 24.94
CA LEU A 10 8.18 9.76 24.56
C LEU A 10 8.87 8.90 23.50
N ARG A 11 8.61 7.60 23.52
CA ARG A 11 8.94 6.73 22.38
C ARG A 11 7.95 7.03 21.25
N ASP A 12 8.37 6.81 20.01
CA ASP A 12 7.50 7.02 18.84
C ASP A 12 6.17 6.29 19.00
N GLY A 13 5.08 6.99 18.68
CA GLY A 13 3.71 6.47 18.80
C GLY A 13 3.12 6.49 20.22
N LEU A 14 3.81 7.10 21.19
CA LEU A 14 3.24 7.37 22.51
C LEU A 14 2.87 8.84 22.66
N GLU A 15 1.71 9.08 23.27
CA GLU A 15 1.25 10.39 23.72
C GLU A 15 1.17 10.42 25.26
N CYS A 16 1.55 11.56 25.85
CA CYS A 16 1.43 11.76 27.28
C CYS A 16 0.02 12.26 27.59
N VAL A 17 -0.82 11.39 28.15
CA VAL A 17 -2.14 11.77 28.64
C VAL A 17 -2.03 12.11 30.13
N VAL A 18 -2.19 13.40 30.44
CA VAL A 18 -2.20 13.92 31.82
C VAL A 18 -3.58 13.67 32.43
N SER A 19 -3.65 12.91 33.52
CA SER A 19 -4.90 12.63 34.23
C SER A 19 -5.19 13.67 35.31
N ASN A 20 -4.16 14.13 36.01
CA ASN A 20 -4.26 15.17 37.04
C ASN A 20 -2.90 15.86 37.26
N ASP A 21 -2.86 16.79 38.22
CA ASP A 21 -1.67 17.62 38.53
C ASP A 21 -0.41 16.83 38.90
N TRP A 22 -0.55 15.54 39.27
CA TRP A 22 0.54 14.69 39.76
C TRP A 22 0.70 13.38 38.97
N TYR A 23 -0.20 13.08 38.04
CA TYR A 23 -0.21 11.82 37.30
C TYR A 23 -0.53 12.02 35.81
N GLY A 24 0.37 11.52 34.98
CA GLY A 24 0.15 11.35 33.54
C GLY A 24 0.73 10.00 33.09
N GLN A 25 0.15 9.43 32.04
CA GLN A 25 0.54 8.14 31.50
C GLN A 25 0.86 8.27 30.01
N CYS A 26 1.93 7.60 29.57
CA CYS A 26 2.19 7.41 28.15
C CYS A 26 1.24 6.35 27.61
N VAL A 27 0.32 6.74 26.73
CA VAL A 27 -0.60 5.82 26.06
C VAL A 27 -0.29 5.80 24.57
N LYS A 28 -0.60 4.68 23.91
CA LYS A 28 -0.60 4.66 22.45
C LYS A 28 -1.83 5.43 21.96
N ASN A 29 -1.70 6.09 20.80
CA ASN A 29 -2.81 6.84 20.21
C ASN A 29 -3.85 5.92 19.56
N GLU A 30 -3.44 4.69 19.29
CA GLU A 30 -4.27 3.60 18.79
C GLU A 30 -3.83 2.28 19.42
N ALA A 31 -4.77 1.34 19.55
CA ALA A 31 -4.49 0.00 20.04
C ALA A 31 -4.16 -0.95 18.88
N ASP A 32 -3.17 -1.83 19.10
CA ASP A 32 -2.83 -2.89 18.16
C ASP A 32 -3.97 -3.92 18.03
N THR A 33 -3.95 -4.72 16.96
CA THR A 33 -4.82 -5.89 16.84
C THR A 33 -4.69 -6.78 18.08
N TRP A 34 -5.83 -7.21 18.63
CA TRP A 34 -5.97 -7.92 19.90
C TRP A 34 -5.58 -7.14 21.16
N GLY A 35 -5.16 -5.88 21.02
CA GLY A 35 -4.86 -4.98 22.12
C GLY A 35 -6.11 -4.45 22.82
N GLN A 36 -5.97 -4.01 24.08
CA GLN A 36 -7.05 -3.35 24.78
C GLN A 36 -7.30 -1.97 24.17
N CYS A 37 -8.54 -1.72 23.78
CA CYS A 37 -8.99 -0.46 23.19
C CYS A 37 -10.04 0.25 24.01
N GLY A 38 -10.43 -0.28 25.16
CA GLY A 38 -11.41 0.37 26.01
C GLY A 38 -11.60 -0.31 27.35
N GLY A 39 -12.36 0.37 28.20
CA GLY A 39 -12.71 -0.05 29.54
C GLY A 39 -13.62 0.97 30.19
N TYR A 40 -13.66 0.99 31.53
CA TYR A 40 -14.59 1.86 32.22
C TYR A 40 -14.29 3.35 31.97
N GLY A 41 -15.17 4.01 31.22
CA GLY A 41 -15.12 5.45 30.95
C GLY A 41 -14.10 5.89 29.90
N TRP A 42 -13.50 4.97 29.14
CA TRP A 42 -12.53 5.31 28.09
C TRP A 42 -12.55 4.35 26.91
N THR A 43 -12.17 4.87 25.74
CA THR A 43 -11.94 4.11 24.51
C THR A 43 -10.76 4.72 23.76
N LEU A 44 -10.04 3.90 23.02
CA LEU A 44 -8.99 4.26 22.07
C LEU A 44 -9.37 3.70 20.69
N PRO A 45 -8.99 4.37 19.59
CA PRO A 45 -9.16 3.83 18.26
C PRO A 45 -8.29 2.57 18.08
N CYS A 46 -8.72 1.68 17.20
CA CYS A 46 -7.93 0.52 16.81
C CYS A 46 -7.12 0.82 15.55
N LYS A 47 -6.01 0.10 15.36
CA LYS A 47 -5.32 0.04 14.07
C LYS A 47 -6.30 -0.30 12.95
N ALA A 48 -6.04 0.24 11.76
CA ALA A 48 -6.83 -0.01 10.57
C ALA A 48 -7.11 -1.50 10.34
N GLY A 49 -8.32 -1.80 9.86
CA GLY A 49 -8.83 -3.17 9.70
C GLY A 49 -9.37 -3.81 10.98
N ASN A 50 -9.36 -3.10 12.11
CA ASN A 50 -9.85 -3.60 13.39
C ASN A 50 -10.93 -2.69 13.98
N LYS A 51 -11.82 -3.29 14.76
CA LYS A 51 -12.90 -2.62 15.48
C LYS A 51 -12.75 -2.84 16.98
N CYS A 52 -12.99 -1.79 17.76
CA CYS A 52 -12.98 -1.92 19.21
C CYS A 52 -14.26 -2.62 19.68
N GLU A 53 -14.13 -3.89 20.06
CA GLU A 53 -15.24 -4.72 20.53
C GLU A 53 -15.27 -4.76 22.05
N LYS A 54 -16.41 -4.34 22.64
CA LYS A 54 -16.62 -4.41 24.08
C LYS A 54 -16.77 -5.87 24.53
N LYS A 55 -15.91 -6.31 25.44
CA LYS A 55 -15.98 -7.66 26.04
C LYS A 55 -16.69 -7.61 27.40
N ASP A 56 -16.34 -6.64 28.23
CA ASP A 56 -17.01 -6.36 29.49
C ASP A 56 -16.97 -4.86 29.85
N TYR A 57 -17.25 -4.53 31.10
CA TYR A 57 -17.27 -3.14 31.58
C TYR A 57 -15.88 -2.49 31.69
N TRP A 58 -14.86 -3.30 31.94
CA TRP A 58 -13.49 -2.89 32.20
C TRP A 58 -12.55 -3.19 31.02
N TYR A 59 -13.00 -4.00 30.06
CA TYR A 59 -12.18 -4.47 28.95
C TYR A 59 -12.95 -4.45 27.62
N SER A 60 -12.36 -3.78 26.63
CA SER A 60 -12.70 -3.85 25.21
C SER A 60 -11.44 -4.14 24.41
N GLN A 61 -11.55 -4.88 23.32
CA GLN A 61 -10.43 -5.40 22.55
C GLN A 61 -10.56 -5.04 21.07
N CYS A 62 -9.45 -4.63 20.44
CA CYS A 62 -9.41 -4.51 18.98
C CYS A 62 -9.46 -5.89 18.36
N VAL A 63 -10.50 -6.16 17.57
CA VAL A 63 -10.61 -7.39 16.80
C VAL A 63 -10.67 -7.05 15.32
N PRO A 64 -10.08 -7.86 14.43
CA PRO A 64 -10.25 -7.70 12.99
C PRO A 64 -11.74 -7.74 12.63
N SER A 65 -12.22 -6.80 11.82
CA SER A 65 -13.65 -6.65 11.51
C SER A 65 -13.88 -5.96 10.17
N PRO A 66 -14.85 -6.40 9.34
CA PRO A 66 -15.10 -5.79 8.03
C PRO A 66 -15.76 -4.43 8.19
N ASP A 67 -16.42 -4.22 9.34
CA ASP A 67 -16.99 -2.95 9.78
C ASP A 67 -15.96 -2.11 10.55
N ALA A 68 -14.66 -2.29 10.30
CA ALA A 68 -13.62 -1.45 10.89
C ALA A 68 -13.79 0.01 10.44
N ASP A 69 -13.48 0.95 11.34
CA ASP A 69 -13.65 2.38 11.06
C ASP A 69 -12.71 2.88 9.95
N THR A 70 -11.58 2.19 9.74
CA THR A 70 -10.56 2.52 8.75
C THR A 70 -10.09 1.28 7.99
N LYS A 71 -9.95 1.42 6.67
CA LYS A 71 -9.39 0.39 5.78
C LYS A 71 -7.87 0.29 5.93
N VAL A 72 -7.33 -0.89 5.68
CA VAL A 72 -5.90 -1.15 5.81
C VAL A 72 -5.13 -0.51 4.65
N GLY A 73 -4.16 0.36 4.99
CA GLY A 73 -3.28 1.01 4.02
C GLY A 73 -2.17 0.08 3.49
N GLU A 74 -1.35 0.60 2.58
CA GLU A 74 -0.26 -0.15 1.93
C GLU A 74 0.72 -0.72 2.97
N TRP A 75 1.11 -1.99 2.77
CA TRP A 75 1.96 -2.80 3.67
C TRP A 75 1.35 -3.12 5.03
N GLY A 76 0.15 -2.64 5.34
CA GLY A 76 -0.59 -2.99 6.54
C GLY A 76 -1.07 -4.44 6.51
N GLN A 77 -1.06 -5.11 7.66
CA GLN A 77 -1.57 -6.48 7.79
C GLN A 77 -3.08 -6.50 7.51
N CYS A 78 -3.51 -7.42 6.64
CA CYS A 78 -4.90 -7.58 6.25
C CYS A 78 -5.43 -8.99 6.43
N SER A 79 -4.65 -9.95 6.94
CA SER A 79 -5.14 -11.30 7.22
C SER A 79 -4.67 -11.83 8.58
N TRP A 80 -5.57 -12.56 9.24
CA TRP A 80 -5.38 -13.29 10.50
C TRP A 80 -6.22 -14.57 10.48
N GLU A 81 -5.58 -15.74 10.34
CA GLU A 81 -6.21 -17.08 10.29
C GLU A 81 -7.45 -17.15 9.38
N ASP A 82 -8.65 -16.96 9.93
CA ASP A 82 -9.94 -17.06 9.23
C ASP A 82 -10.53 -15.70 8.82
N TYR A 83 -9.78 -14.61 9.04
CA TYR A 83 -10.25 -13.26 8.81
C TYR A 83 -9.36 -12.48 7.84
N THR A 84 -10.00 -11.76 6.91
CA THR A 84 -9.33 -10.83 5.99
C THR A 84 -9.97 -9.44 6.10
N ALA A 85 -9.17 -8.44 6.49
CA ALA A 85 -9.58 -7.03 6.50
C ALA A 85 -9.62 -6.45 5.08
N GLU A 86 -10.49 -5.46 4.91
CA GLU A 86 -10.53 -4.68 3.68
C GLU A 86 -9.33 -3.74 3.58
N CYS A 87 -8.61 -3.83 2.47
CA CYS A 87 -7.61 -2.85 2.08
C CYS A 87 -8.27 -1.61 1.48
N GLU A 88 -7.56 -0.47 1.47
CA GLU A 88 -7.96 0.71 0.69
C GLU A 88 -8.21 0.35 -0.78
N ASP A 89 -9.06 1.14 -1.47
CA ASP A 89 -9.69 0.73 -2.73
C ASP A 89 -8.73 0.35 -3.87
N ASN A 90 -7.52 0.92 -3.89
CA ASN A 90 -6.49 0.62 -4.90
C ASN A 90 -5.55 -0.52 -4.52
N LEU A 91 -5.79 -1.15 -3.37
CA LEU A 91 -4.98 -2.21 -2.82
C LEU A 91 -5.74 -3.55 -2.84
N LYS A 92 -5.00 -4.65 -2.75
CA LYS A 92 -5.53 -6.00 -2.54
C LYS A 92 -4.75 -6.68 -1.42
N CYS A 93 -5.43 -7.51 -0.64
CA CYS A 93 -4.77 -8.34 0.34
C CYS A 93 -4.05 -9.49 -0.37
N VAL A 94 -2.75 -9.60 -0.17
CA VAL A 94 -1.94 -10.74 -0.66
C VAL A 94 -1.42 -11.53 0.53
N PHE A 95 -1.21 -12.82 0.31
CA PHE A 95 -0.69 -13.75 1.32
C PHE A 95 0.73 -14.13 0.94
N SER A 96 1.62 -14.16 1.92
CA SER A 96 2.95 -14.75 1.72
C SER A 96 2.85 -16.28 1.72
N ASP A 97 3.97 -16.98 1.81
CA ASP A 97 4.01 -18.44 2.08
C ASP A 97 3.25 -18.85 3.36
N ASN A 98 2.82 -17.89 4.16
CA ASN A 98 2.06 -18.09 5.37
C ASN A 98 0.58 -17.65 5.19
N ALA A 99 -0.33 -18.62 5.12
CA ALA A 99 -1.76 -18.37 4.89
C ALA A 99 -2.44 -17.51 5.97
N TRP A 100 -1.91 -17.46 7.20
CA TRP A 100 -2.48 -16.64 8.28
C TRP A 100 -1.85 -15.24 8.38
N PHE A 101 -0.90 -14.91 7.50
CA PHE A 101 -0.29 -13.58 7.42
C PHE A 101 -0.41 -13.02 6.00
N GLY A 102 -1.24 -11.99 5.87
CA GLY A 102 -1.41 -11.25 4.62
C GLY A 102 -1.28 -9.75 4.85
N PHE A 103 -0.91 -9.02 3.81
CA PHE A 103 -0.76 -7.57 3.86
C PHE A 103 -1.25 -6.92 2.56
N CYS A 104 -1.65 -5.66 2.67
CA CYS A 104 -2.20 -4.91 1.54
C CYS A 104 -1.08 -4.44 0.62
N VAL A 105 -1.19 -4.74 -0.67
CA VAL A 105 -0.30 -4.23 -1.72
C VAL A 105 -1.13 -3.59 -2.82
N LYS A 106 -0.50 -2.77 -3.66
CA LYS A 106 -1.16 -2.23 -4.86
C LYS A 106 -1.72 -3.36 -5.72
N LYS A 107 -2.94 -3.16 -6.24
CA LYS A 107 -3.54 -4.09 -7.22
C LYS A 107 -2.67 -4.26 -8.45
N GLN A 108 -2.03 -3.18 -8.87
CA GLN A 108 -0.98 -3.14 -9.89
C GLN A 108 0.21 -2.33 -9.37
N ALA A 109 1.39 -2.93 -9.34
CA ALA A 109 2.63 -2.26 -8.95
C ALA A 109 3.17 -1.43 -10.12
N ASP A 110 3.65 -0.23 -9.82
CA ASP A 110 4.27 0.66 -10.80
C ASP A 110 5.54 0.02 -11.41
N VAL A 111 5.98 0.54 -12.56
CA VAL A 111 7.28 0.17 -13.13
C VAL A 111 8.37 0.40 -12.08
N PHE A 112 9.26 -0.57 -11.92
CA PHE A 112 10.30 -0.62 -10.88
C PHE A 112 9.81 -0.76 -9.44
N GLY A 113 8.50 -0.84 -9.21
CA GLY A 113 7.91 -1.16 -7.91
C GLY A 113 8.11 -2.64 -7.55
N GLN A 114 8.00 -2.94 -6.25
CA GLN A 114 7.98 -4.32 -5.78
C GLN A 114 6.67 -4.98 -6.21
N CYS A 115 6.79 -6.17 -6.80
CA CYS A 115 5.66 -6.96 -7.28
C CYS A 115 5.60 -8.36 -6.70
N GLY A 116 6.52 -8.70 -5.79
CA GLY A 116 6.52 -9.98 -5.11
C GLY A 116 7.71 -10.20 -4.18
N GLY A 117 7.76 -11.40 -3.62
CA GLY A 117 8.75 -11.88 -2.64
C GLY A 117 8.09 -12.91 -1.71
N TYR A 118 8.84 -13.80 -1.08
CA TYR A 118 8.37 -14.76 -0.05
C TYR A 118 6.95 -15.33 -0.29
N GLY A 119 6.71 -15.84 -1.50
CA GLY A 119 5.45 -16.48 -1.88
C GLY A 119 4.31 -15.57 -2.34
N TRP A 120 4.38 -14.26 -2.11
CA TRP A 120 3.35 -13.32 -2.59
C TRP A 120 3.74 -12.69 -3.93
N SER A 121 2.74 -12.29 -4.70
CA SER A 121 2.92 -11.46 -5.88
C SER A 121 1.72 -10.53 -6.15
N THR A 122 1.95 -9.49 -6.92
CA THR A 122 0.92 -8.63 -7.52
C THR A 122 1.23 -8.38 -8.98
N ASP A 123 0.21 -7.92 -9.72
CA ASP A 123 0.36 -7.63 -11.15
C ASP A 123 1.21 -6.36 -11.32
N CYS A 124 1.96 -6.29 -12.41
CA CYS A 124 2.63 -5.06 -12.79
C CYS A 124 1.73 -4.21 -13.68
N VAL A 125 1.93 -2.88 -13.65
CA VAL A 125 1.30 -2.00 -14.65
C VAL A 125 1.67 -2.43 -16.07
N ALA A 126 0.78 -2.16 -17.03
CA ALA A 126 0.95 -2.54 -18.42
C ALA A 126 2.32 -2.15 -18.98
N GLY A 127 2.93 -3.03 -19.78
CA GLY A 127 4.28 -2.82 -20.32
C GLY A 127 5.44 -3.24 -19.39
N SER A 128 5.14 -3.77 -18.20
CA SER A 128 6.13 -4.33 -17.29
C SER A 128 5.75 -5.73 -16.81
N VAL A 129 6.77 -6.52 -16.47
CA VAL A 129 6.65 -7.89 -16.00
C VAL A 129 7.29 -8.01 -14.63
N CYS A 130 6.67 -8.79 -13.75
CA CYS A 130 7.25 -9.06 -12.43
C CYS A 130 8.44 -10.01 -12.56
N ASN A 131 9.65 -9.49 -12.37
CA ASN A 131 10.88 -10.26 -12.44
C ASN A 131 11.41 -10.56 -11.04
N LYS A 132 11.64 -11.84 -10.76
CA LYS A 132 12.23 -12.26 -9.49
C LYS A 132 13.70 -11.83 -9.43
N VAL A 133 14.04 -11.00 -8.44
CA VAL A 133 15.42 -10.59 -8.17
C VAL A 133 16.06 -11.56 -7.19
N ASP A 134 15.38 -11.81 -6.07
CA ASP A 134 15.75 -12.79 -5.07
C ASP A 134 14.49 -13.37 -4.40
N ASP A 135 14.66 -14.14 -3.33
CA ASP A 135 13.53 -14.74 -2.62
C ASP A 135 12.67 -13.70 -1.89
N ALA A 136 13.23 -12.59 -1.44
CA ALA A 136 12.53 -11.54 -0.71
C ALA A 136 11.90 -10.47 -1.62
N TYR A 137 12.39 -10.37 -2.86
CA TYR A 137 12.11 -9.24 -3.73
C TYR A 137 11.95 -9.66 -5.19
N SER A 138 10.80 -9.31 -5.75
CA SER A 138 10.56 -9.28 -7.19
C SER A 138 10.17 -7.86 -7.59
N GLN A 139 10.66 -7.41 -8.74
CA GLN A 139 10.48 -6.05 -9.23
C GLN A 139 9.77 -6.04 -10.57
N CYS A 140 8.83 -5.11 -10.75
CA CYS A 140 8.31 -4.82 -12.07
C CYS A 140 9.43 -4.25 -12.93
N VAL A 141 9.85 -4.99 -13.95
CA VAL A 141 10.83 -4.53 -14.93
C VAL A 141 10.14 -4.37 -16.27
N LEU A 142 10.64 -3.44 -17.07
CA LEU A 142 10.19 -3.28 -18.44
C LEU A 142 10.41 -4.58 -19.20
N SER A 143 9.36 -5.07 -19.87
CA SER A 143 9.46 -6.30 -20.65
C SER A 143 9.72 -5.96 -22.11
N VAL A 144 10.81 -6.49 -22.66
CA VAL A 144 11.08 -6.47 -24.10
C VAL A 144 10.39 -7.62 -24.84
N ASP A 145 10.00 -8.69 -24.13
CA ASP A 145 9.50 -9.95 -24.72
C ASP A 145 8.20 -10.49 -24.07
N GLY A 146 7.50 -9.74 -23.23
CA GLY A 146 6.36 -10.28 -22.45
C GLY A 146 5.28 -9.27 -22.05
N GLY A 147 5.19 -8.16 -22.77
CA GLY A 147 4.12 -7.18 -22.59
C GLY A 147 4.30 -6.09 -23.61
N SER A 148 3.59 -6.19 -24.72
CA SER A 148 3.58 -5.13 -25.70
C SER A 148 2.86 -3.92 -25.09
N VAL A 149 3.53 -2.77 -25.00
CA VAL A 149 2.97 -1.60 -24.31
C VAL A 149 1.67 -1.18 -24.98
N GLU A 150 0.58 -1.17 -24.19
CA GLU A 150 -0.77 -0.84 -24.65
C GLU A 150 -0.91 0.62 -25.08
N GLU A 151 -2.02 0.96 -25.73
CA GLU A 151 -2.30 2.34 -26.16
C GLU A 151 -2.22 3.28 -24.94
N TRP A 152 -1.49 4.39 -25.11
CA TRP A 152 -1.16 5.38 -24.08
C TRP A 152 -0.08 4.99 -23.06
N GLY A 153 0.44 3.76 -23.10
CA GLY A 153 1.54 3.34 -22.23
C GLY A 153 2.87 4.00 -22.61
N GLN A 154 3.74 4.22 -21.62
CA GLN A 154 5.10 4.74 -21.86
C GLN A 154 5.97 3.65 -22.50
N CYS A 155 6.71 4.01 -23.54
CA CYS A 155 7.56 3.09 -24.29
C CYS A 155 9.03 3.49 -24.37
N LYS A 156 9.38 4.70 -23.90
CA LYS A 156 10.76 5.20 -23.84
C LYS A 156 11.08 5.74 -22.46
N TRP A 157 12.27 5.40 -21.99
CA TRP A 157 13.03 5.98 -20.87
C TRP A 157 14.46 6.27 -21.35
N ASN A 158 15.29 6.94 -20.54
CA ASN A 158 16.64 7.41 -20.91
C ASN A 158 17.37 6.56 -21.97
N ASP A 159 17.84 5.38 -21.57
CA ASP A 159 18.61 4.46 -22.42
C ASP A 159 17.80 3.21 -22.82
N LYS A 160 16.47 3.25 -22.67
CA LYS A 160 15.61 2.09 -22.93
C LYS A 160 14.39 2.47 -23.77
N GLU A 161 14.10 1.64 -24.75
CA GLU A 161 12.88 1.69 -25.56
C GLU A 161 12.32 0.27 -25.66
N VAL A 162 11.00 0.14 -25.57
CA VAL A 162 10.30 -1.15 -25.63
C VAL A 162 9.23 -1.13 -26.73
N GLY A 163 8.87 -2.30 -27.23
CA GLY A 163 7.86 -2.45 -28.27
C GLY A 163 6.44 -2.20 -27.75
N CYS A 164 5.62 -1.56 -28.59
CA CYS A 164 4.19 -1.38 -28.34
C CYS A 164 3.37 -2.60 -28.81
N ALA A 165 2.11 -2.70 -28.34
CA ALA A 165 1.13 -3.67 -28.84
C ALA A 165 0.93 -3.61 -30.35
N ASP A 166 0.45 -4.71 -30.91
CA ASP A 166 0.19 -4.81 -32.34
C ASP A 166 -0.72 -3.66 -32.80
N GLY A 167 -0.29 -2.95 -33.85
CA GLY A 167 -0.99 -1.76 -34.35
C GLY A 167 -0.57 -0.42 -33.71
N LEU A 168 0.33 -0.44 -32.72
CA LEU A 168 0.86 0.75 -32.05
C LEU A 168 2.34 1.01 -32.41
N GLN A 169 2.78 2.26 -32.27
CA GLN A 169 4.16 2.71 -32.43
C GLN A 169 4.60 3.54 -31.22
N CYS A 170 5.88 3.42 -30.86
CA CYS A 170 6.46 4.27 -29.82
C CYS A 170 6.77 5.65 -30.41
N VAL A 171 6.03 6.68 -29.99
CA VAL A 171 6.37 8.06 -30.32
C VAL A 171 7.22 8.64 -29.20
N VAL A 172 8.49 8.90 -29.50
CA VAL A 172 9.45 9.47 -28.56
C VAL A 172 9.28 10.99 -28.52
N TYR A 173 8.96 11.53 -27.34
CA TYR A 173 8.83 12.98 -27.14
C TYR A 173 10.13 13.62 -26.63
N ASN A 174 10.86 12.90 -25.76
CA ASN A 174 12.17 13.29 -25.27
C ASN A 174 12.97 12.06 -24.82
N GLU A 175 14.21 12.25 -24.34
CA GLU A 175 15.09 11.15 -23.94
C GLU A 175 14.50 10.26 -22.83
N TRP A 176 13.64 10.83 -21.97
CA TRP A 176 13.01 10.15 -20.83
C TRP A 176 11.60 9.65 -21.09
N TYR A 177 10.97 10.06 -22.17
CA TYR A 177 9.54 9.84 -22.38
C TYR A 177 9.19 9.63 -23.84
N GLY A 178 8.44 8.55 -24.07
CA GLY A 178 7.80 8.22 -25.33
C GLY A 178 6.55 7.42 -25.03
N GLN A 179 5.56 7.49 -25.89
CA GLN A 179 4.24 6.90 -25.66
C GLN A 179 3.80 6.04 -26.84
N CYS A 180 3.20 4.89 -26.54
CA CYS A 180 2.58 4.04 -27.54
C CYS A 180 1.28 4.65 -28.02
N VAL A 181 1.23 4.96 -29.31
CA VAL A 181 0.06 5.50 -30.00
C VAL A 181 -0.24 4.68 -31.23
N LYS A 182 -1.43 4.79 -31.81
CA LYS A 182 -1.79 4.07 -33.03
C LYS A 182 -0.82 4.40 -34.19
N LYS A 183 -0.42 3.38 -34.95
CA LYS A 183 0.33 3.56 -36.21
C LYS A 183 -0.48 4.34 -37.25
N VAL A 184 -1.80 4.15 -37.22
CA VAL A 184 -2.76 4.85 -38.07
C VAL A 184 -3.79 5.50 -37.15
N ALA A 185 -3.79 6.83 -37.09
CA ALA A 185 -4.75 7.58 -36.28
C ALA A 185 -6.12 7.60 -36.99
N ASP A 186 -7.18 7.28 -36.24
CA ASP A 186 -8.56 7.56 -36.65
C ASP A 186 -8.83 9.07 -36.69
N ALA A 187 -9.97 9.48 -37.23
CA ALA A 187 -10.40 10.88 -37.12
C ALA A 187 -10.38 11.32 -35.63
N TRP A 188 -9.67 12.41 -35.34
CA TRP A 188 -9.40 12.92 -33.97
C TRP A 188 -8.44 12.11 -33.10
N GLY A 189 -7.75 11.11 -33.65
CA GLY A 189 -6.68 10.40 -32.95
C GLY A 189 -5.41 11.24 -32.77
N GLN A 190 -4.63 10.97 -31.71
CA GLN A 190 -3.33 11.61 -31.50
C GLN A 190 -2.31 11.07 -32.52
N CYS A 191 -1.57 11.96 -33.21
CA CYS A 191 -0.64 11.60 -34.30
C CYS A 191 0.84 11.61 -33.89
N GLY A 192 1.15 11.73 -32.60
CA GLY A 192 2.50 12.04 -32.12
C GLY A 192 2.88 13.50 -32.42
N GLY A 193 3.48 14.21 -31.46
CA GLY A 193 3.67 15.66 -31.55
C GLY A 193 5.04 16.15 -31.10
N THR A 194 5.75 16.77 -32.03
CA THR A 194 6.67 17.90 -31.81
C THR A 194 6.68 18.75 -33.08
N ASN A 195 6.68 20.09 -32.91
CA ASN A 195 6.80 21.05 -34.03
C ASN A 195 8.21 21.02 -34.63
#